data_AF-A0A0X3U8I3-F1
#
_entry.id   AF-A0A0X3U8I3-F1
#
_cell.length_a   1.000
_cell.length_b   1.000
_cell.length_c   1.000
_cell.angle_alpha   90.00
_cell.angle_beta   90.00
_cell.angle_gamma   90.00
#
_symmetry.space_group_name_H-M   'P 1'
#
loop_
_entity.id
_entity.type
_entity.pdbx_description
1 polymer ?
#
loop_
_entity_poly.entity_id
_entity_poly.type
_entity_poly.pdbx_seq_one_letter_code
_entity_poly.pdbx_strand_id
1 'polypeptide(L)'
;MPQLLRFGLLALVAYFFCMATAHFFGIKVPILFIYYDTPFYAYQDKIISFAVLSYAGLFYAAARDIKVVPIALAVLGMTALGLASVNMSEALGSVLAEGQSTWPYWAQTGMIAGLWVILTVLYVKRSDT
;
A
#
# COMPACT_ATOMS: atom_id res chain seq x y z
N MET A 1 -0.38 17.30 -15.90
CA MET A 1 -0.92 16.15 -15.13
C MET A 1 -2.36 16.44 -14.75
N PRO A 2 -3.32 15.54 -14.99
CA PRO A 2 -4.70 15.71 -14.52
C PRO A 2 -4.77 15.87 -12.99
N GLN A 3 -5.63 16.78 -12.51
CA GLN A 3 -5.72 17.09 -11.07
C GLN A 3 -6.15 15.88 -10.24
N LEU A 4 -7.13 15.10 -10.71
CA LEU A 4 -7.59 13.90 -9.99
C LEU A 4 -6.49 12.85 -9.84
N LEU A 5 -5.69 12.62 -10.89
CA LEU A 5 -4.54 11.73 -10.83
C LEU A 5 -3.52 12.24 -9.81
N ARG A 6 -3.20 13.55 -9.85
CA ARG A 6 -2.28 14.17 -8.89
C ARG A 6 -2.77 14.04 -7.45
N PHE A 7 -4.05 14.31 -7.17
CA PHE A 7 -4.62 14.19 -5.83
C PHE A 7 -4.63 12.75 -5.34
N GLY A 8 -4.96 11.77 -6.20
CA GLY A 8 -4.88 10.36 -5.83
C GLY A 8 -3.45 9.91 -5.51
N LEU A 9 -2.45 10.37 -6.27
CA LEU A 9 -1.03 10.12 -5.95
C LEU A 9 -0.63 10.76 -4.61
N LEU A 10 -1.06 11.99 -4.33
CA LEU A 10 -0.81 12.65 -3.04
C LEU A 10 -1.55 11.98 -1.87
N ALA A 11 -2.72 11.40 -2.11
CA ALA A 11 -3.43 10.61 -1.10
C ALA A 11 -2.63 9.34 -0.74
N LEU A 12 -2.00 8.68 -1.73
CA LEU A 12 -1.06 7.58 -1.47
C LEU A 12 0.15 8.04 -0.66
N VAL A 13 0.70 9.22 -0.95
CA VAL A 13 1.78 9.81 -0.14
C VAL A 13 1.36 9.89 1.32
N ALA A 14 0.20 10.50 1.60
CA ALA A 14 -0.32 10.63 2.96
C ALA A 14 -0.54 9.26 3.62
N TYR A 15 -1.16 8.30 2.90
CA TYR A 15 -1.39 6.95 3.40
C TYR A 15 -0.09 6.24 3.79
N PHE A 16 0.93 6.23 2.92
CA PHE A 16 2.20 5.58 3.21
C PHE A 16 3.00 6.28 4.31
N PHE A 17 2.88 7.61 4.46
CA PHE A 17 3.44 8.31 5.62
C PHE A 17 2.74 7.92 6.93
N CYS A 18 1.42 7.84 6.94
CA CYS A 18 0.67 7.38 8.10
C CYS A 18 1.01 5.92 8.44
N MET A 19 1.15 5.05 7.45
CA MET A 19 1.57 3.66 7.62
C MET A 19 3.00 3.58 8.19
N ALA A 20 3.94 4.36 7.64
CA ALA A 20 5.30 4.43 8.17
C ALA A 20 5.30 4.83 9.65
N THR A 21 4.52 5.85 10.01
CA THR A 21 4.35 6.32 11.39
C THR A 21 3.77 5.23 12.27
N ALA A 22 2.72 4.55 11.82
CA ALA A 22 2.09 3.47 12.57
C ALA A 22 3.06 2.31 12.85
N HIS A 23 3.83 1.88 11.85
CA HIS A 23 4.87 0.86 11.98
C HIS A 23 6.02 1.29 12.89
N PHE A 24 6.46 2.55 12.83
CA PHE A 24 7.55 3.04 13.66
C PHE A 24 7.19 3.06 15.16
N PHE A 25 5.94 3.45 15.46
CA PHE A 25 5.45 3.59 16.84
C PHE A 25 4.66 2.38 17.35
N GLY A 26 4.44 1.34 16.54
CA GLY A 26 3.68 0.15 16.93
C GLY A 26 2.16 0.40 17.06
N ILE A 27 1.60 1.35 16.31
CA ILE A 27 0.17 1.70 16.34
C ILE A 27 -0.62 0.68 15.49
N LYS A 28 -1.04 -0.41 16.13
CA LYS A 28 -1.71 -1.56 15.49
C LYS A 28 -3.18 -1.29 15.16
N VAL A 29 -3.42 -0.60 14.05
CA VAL A 29 -4.76 -0.32 13.52
C VAL A 29 -4.94 -1.03 12.18
N PRO A 30 -6.05 -1.77 11.96
CA PRO A 30 -6.34 -2.40 10.68
C PRO A 30 -6.25 -1.41 9.51
N ILE A 31 -5.84 -1.89 8.32
CA ILE A 31 -5.67 -1.11 7.08
C ILE A 31 -4.50 -0.12 7.13
N LEU A 32 -4.18 0.46 8.28
CA LEU A 32 -3.04 1.35 8.44
C LEU A 32 -1.75 0.57 8.73
N PHE A 33 -1.86 -0.52 9.48
CA PHE A 33 -0.76 -1.39 9.87
C PHE A 33 -0.96 -2.76 9.20
N ILE A 34 -0.10 -3.07 8.23
CA ILE A 34 -0.11 -4.36 7.53
C ILE A 34 0.09 -5.49 8.53
N TYR A 35 -0.83 -6.46 8.54
CA TYR A 35 -0.84 -7.60 9.47
C TYR A 35 -0.74 -7.17 10.95
N TYR A 36 -1.56 -6.19 11.34
CA TYR A 36 -1.54 -5.54 12.65
C TYR A 36 -1.57 -6.49 13.86
N ASP A 37 -2.24 -7.64 13.73
CA ASP A 37 -2.49 -8.64 14.76
C ASP A 37 -1.75 -9.97 14.52
N THR A 38 -0.67 -9.97 13.74
CA THR A 38 0.23 -11.13 13.64
C THR A 38 1.48 -10.98 14.52
N PRO A 39 2.09 -12.09 14.97
CA PRO A 39 3.28 -12.04 15.82
C PRO A 39 4.53 -11.64 15.01
N PHE A 40 4.94 -10.38 15.13
CA PHE A 40 6.20 -9.87 14.57
C PHE A 40 7.07 -9.22 15.65
N TYR A 41 8.37 -9.19 15.38
CA TYR A 41 9.34 -8.50 16.23
C TYR A 41 9.35 -7.00 15.93
N ALA A 42 9.48 -6.17 16.96
CA ALA A 42 9.45 -4.71 16.83
C ALA A 42 10.51 -4.13 15.87
N TYR A 43 11.62 -4.83 15.61
CA TYR A 43 12.60 -4.38 14.61
C TYR A 43 12.10 -4.60 13.17
N GLN A 44 11.25 -5.59 12.92
CA GLN A 44 10.66 -5.84 11.60
C GLN A 44 9.70 -4.72 11.23
N ASP A 45 8.89 -4.26 12.18
CA ASP A 45 7.99 -3.11 11.97
C ASP A 45 8.78 -1.84 11.61
N LYS A 46 9.93 -1.61 12.26
CA LYS A 46 10.81 -0.48 11.90
C LYS A 46 11.38 -0.62 10.49
N ILE A 47 11.76 -1.82 10.07
CA ILE A 47 12.20 -2.07 8.68
C ILE A 47 11.05 -1.76 7.70
N ILE A 48 9.83 -2.21 8.00
CA ILE A 48 8.65 -1.91 7.18
C ILE A 48 8.43 -0.40 7.12
N SER A 49 8.53 0.30 8.25
CA SER A 49 8.38 1.76 8.31
C SER A 49 9.32 2.49 7.34
N PHE A 50 10.61 2.15 7.34
CA PHE A 50 11.57 2.75 6.41
C PHE A 50 11.32 2.33 4.96
N ALA A 51 10.93 1.07 4.73
CA ALA A 51 10.63 0.57 3.39
C ALA A 51 9.42 1.28 2.79
N VAL A 52 8.32 1.45 3.53
CA VAL A 52 7.11 2.10 3.02
C VAL A 52 7.29 3.61 2.84
N LEU A 53 8.27 4.23 3.50
CA LEU A 53 8.63 5.62 3.21
C LEU A 53 9.14 5.81 1.77
N SER A 54 9.78 4.80 1.19
CA SER A 54 10.20 4.83 -0.23
C SER A 54 9.01 4.91 -1.19
N TYR A 55 7.86 4.32 -0.82
CA TYR A 55 6.61 4.44 -1.56
C TYR A 55 6.10 5.88 -1.53
N ALA A 56 6.11 6.52 -0.35
CA ALA A 56 5.72 7.92 -0.23
C ALA A 56 6.60 8.83 -1.13
N GLY A 57 7.91 8.58 -1.16
CA GLY A 57 8.83 9.26 -2.08
C GLY A 57 8.50 9.04 -3.55
N LEU A 58 8.24 7.79 -3.95
CA LEU A 58 7.89 7.42 -5.33
C LEU A 58 6.57 8.08 -5.78
N PHE A 59 5.52 8.03 -4.96
CA PHE A 59 4.24 8.66 -5.29
C PHE A 59 4.32 10.18 -5.28
N TYR A 60 5.16 10.77 -4.42
CA TYR A 60 5.42 12.20 -4.46
C TYR A 60 6.13 12.63 -5.75
N ALA A 61 7.15 11.88 -6.18
CA ALA A 61 7.82 12.09 -7.46
C ALA A 61 6.82 11.92 -8.63
N ALA A 62 6.00 10.87 -8.60
CA ALA A 62 4.96 10.64 -9.59
C ALA A 62 3.89 11.74 -9.60
N ALA A 63 3.57 12.37 -8.48
CA ALA A 63 2.63 13.50 -8.41
C ALA A 63 3.21 14.79 -9.02
N ARG A 64 4.53 14.86 -9.22
CA ARG A 64 5.26 16.00 -9.77
C ARG A 64 5.64 15.79 -11.24
N ASP A 65 5.99 14.57 -11.62
CA ASP A 65 6.38 14.21 -12.98
C ASP A 65 5.54 13.06 -13.53
N ILE A 66 4.85 13.35 -14.62
CA ILE A 66 3.95 12.46 -15.34
C ILE A 66 4.67 11.21 -15.89
N LYS A 67 5.97 11.32 -16.17
CA LYS A 67 6.82 10.24 -16.68
C LYS A 67 7.12 9.17 -15.64
N VAL A 68 7.00 9.50 -14.35
CA VAL A 68 7.25 8.58 -13.23
C VAL A 68 6.01 7.74 -12.90
N VAL A 69 4.81 8.21 -13.28
CA VAL A 69 3.55 7.55 -12.93
C VAL A 69 3.45 6.09 -13.39
N PRO A 70 3.91 5.65 -14.58
CA PRO A 70 3.88 4.24 -14.96
C PRO A 70 4.62 3.34 -13.97
N ILE A 71 5.78 3.79 -13.49
CA ILE A 71 6.58 3.05 -12.51
C ILE A 71 5.84 3.00 -11.18
N ALA A 72 5.27 4.12 -10.74
CA ALA A 72 4.49 4.16 -9.51
C ALA A 72 3.26 3.24 -9.55
N LEU A 73 2.55 3.19 -10.70
CA LEU A 73 1.43 2.28 -10.90
C LEU A 73 1.87 0.81 -10.95
N ALA A 74 3.00 0.51 -11.60
CA ALA A 74 3.55 -0.85 -11.62
C ALA A 74 3.91 -1.31 -10.21
N VAL A 75 4.57 -0.47 -9.42
CA VAL A 75 4.90 -0.76 -8.02
C VAL A 75 3.63 -0.99 -7.19
N LEU A 76 2.63 -0.11 -7.29
CA LEU A 76 1.37 -0.25 -6.55
C LEU A 76 0.62 -1.55 -6.91
N GLY A 77 0.58 -1.90 -8.20
CA GLY A 77 -0.01 -3.15 -8.68
C GLY A 77 0.75 -4.38 -8.14
N MET A 78 2.07 -4.35 -8.20
CA MET A 78 2.92 -5.41 -7.63
C MET A 78 2.73 -5.55 -6.12
N THR A 79 2.54 -4.46 -5.39
CA THR A 79 2.21 -4.50 -3.96
C THR A 79 0.88 -5.19 -3.71
N ALA A 80 -0.16 -4.87 -4.47
CA ALA A 80 -1.45 -5.54 -4.35
C ALA A 80 -1.35 -7.05 -4.60
N LEU A 81 -0.62 -7.45 -5.65
CA LEU A 81 -0.37 -8.85 -5.97
C LEU A 81 0.46 -9.56 -4.89
N GLY A 82 1.51 -8.90 -4.39
CA GLY A 82 2.34 -9.42 -3.30
C GLY A 82 1.53 -9.64 -2.02
N LEU A 83 0.70 -8.66 -1.62
CA LEU A 83 -0.18 -8.79 -0.45
C LEU A 83 -1.21 -9.89 -0.64
N ALA A 84 -1.82 -10.03 -1.83
CA ALA A 84 -2.72 -11.13 -2.13
C ALA A 84 -2.02 -12.49 -2.01
N SER A 85 -0.80 -12.61 -2.53
CA SER A 85 0.02 -13.82 -2.41
C SER A 85 0.34 -14.16 -0.95
N VAL A 86 0.68 -13.17 -0.11
CA VAL A 86 0.90 -13.39 1.32
C VAL A 86 -0.39 -13.79 2.03
N ASN A 87 -1.52 -13.14 1.72
CA ASN A 87 -2.83 -13.46 2.29
C ASN A 87 -3.29 -14.89 2.00
N MET A 88 -2.83 -15.49 0.90
CA MET A 88 -3.10 -16.87 0.50
C MET A 88 -2.04 -17.86 0.96
N SER A 89 -0.95 -17.40 1.58
CA SER A 89 0.20 -18.25 1.89
C SER A 89 -0.03 -19.11 3.14
N GLU A 90 0.48 -20.34 3.11
CA GLU A 90 0.55 -21.21 4.29
C GLU A 90 1.39 -20.57 5.41
N ALA A 91 2.38 -19.74 5.06
CA ALA A 91 3.22 -19.04 6.01
C ALA A 91 2.44 -18.01 6.85
N LEU A 92 1.47 -17.30 6.26
CA LEU A 92 0.55 -16.48 7.05
C LEU A 92 -0.38 -17.38 7.88
N GLY A 93 -0.92 -18.44 7.27
CA GLY A 93 -1.79 -19.39 7.97
C GLY A 93 -1.18 -20.00 9.23
N SER A 94 0.13 -20.28 9.23
CA SER A 94 0.83 -20.88 10.37
C SER A 94 1.07 -19.95 11.56
N VAL A 95 0.89 -18.64 11.37
CA VAL A 95 1.06 -17.63 12.44
C VAL A 95 -0.26 -17.03 12.94
N LEU A 96 -1.40 -17.40 12.33
CA LEU A 96 -2.72 -16.95 12.76
C LEU A 96 -3.22 -17.80 13.94
N ALA A 97 -3.90 -17.16 14.88
CA ALA A 97 -4.64 -17.86 15.91
C ALA A 97 -5.86 -18.60 15.32
N GLU A 98 -6.30 -19.67 15.99
CA GLU A 98 -7.50 -20.41 15.58
C GLU A 98 -8.71 -19.46 15.53
N GLY A 99 -9.42 -19.45 14.38
CA GLY A 99 -10.56 -18.58 14.16
C GLY A 99 -10.25 -17.10 13.90
N GLN A 100 -8.97 -16.70 13.83
CA GLN A 100 -8.59 -15.31 13.52
C GLN A 100 -9.04 -14.93 12.10
N SER A 101 -9.78 -13.82 12.00
CA SER A 101 -10.29 -13.35 10.71
C SER A 101 -9.19 -12.71 9.87
N THR A 102 -9.09 -13.10 8.60
CA THR A 102 -8.19 -12.49 7.62
C THR A 102 -8.86 -11.37 6.81
N TRP A 103 -10.14 -11.08 7.08
CA TRP A 103 -10.89 -10.04 6.37
C TRP A 103 -10.20 -8.67 6.38
N PRO A 104 -9.61 -8.19 7.49
CA PRO A 104 -8.90 -6.90 7.49
C PRO A 104 -7.72 -6.85 6.52
N TYR A 105 -7.01 -7.96 6.34
CA TYR A 105 -5.90 -8.06 5.39
C TYR A 105 -6.40 -7.98 3.95
N TRP A 106 -7.52 -8.65 3.66
CA TRP A 106 -8.17 -8.59 2.35
C TRP A 106 -8.76 -7.21 2.07
N ALA A 107 -9.32 -6.52 3.07
CA ALA A 107 -9.80 -5.16 2.94
C ALA A 107 -8.67 -4.20 2.55
N GLN A 108 -7.50 -4.33 3.19
CA GLN A 108 -6.32 -3.52 2.85
C GLN A 108 -5.80 -3.83 1.44
N THR A 109 -5.68 -5.11 1.07
CA THR A 109 -5.29 -5.53 -0.29
C THR A 109 -6.27 -5.01 -1.34
N GLY A 110 -7.57 -5.14 -1.09
CA GLY A 110 -8.63 -4.65 -1.97
C GLY A 110 -8.62 -3.14 -2.12
N MET A 111 -8.38 -2.38 -1.04
CA MET A 111 -8.22 -0.93 -1.10
C MET A 111 -7.04 -0.53 -2.00
N ILE A 112 -5.87 -1.15 -1.82
CA ILE A 112 -4.68 -0.88 -2.63
C ILE A 112 -4.94 -1.23 -4.11
N ALA A 113 -5.55 -2.39 -4.38
CA ALA A 113 -5.92 -2.81 -5.73
C ALA A 113 -6.94 -1.86 -6.39
N GLY A 114 -7.95 -1.43 -5.63
CA GLY A 114 -8.95 -0.46 -6.10
C GLY A 114 -8.34 0.89 -6.45
N LEU A 115 -7.45 1.41 -5.59
CA LEU A 115 -6.68 2.63 -5.86
C LEU A 115 -5.81 2.48 -7.10
N TRP A 116 -5.15 1.33 -7.27
CA TRP A 116 -4.37 1.04 -8.48
C TRP A 116 -5.22 1.08 -9.75
N VAL A 117 -6.40 0.43 -9.76
CA VAL A 117 -7.32 0.46 -10.91
C VAL A 117 -7.78 1.89 -11.20
N ILE A 118 -8.23 2.62 -10.19
CA ILE A 118 -8.71 4.00 -10.35
C ILE A 118 -7.61 4.90 -10.93
N LEU A 119 -6.41 4.85 -10.36
CA LEU A 119 -5.29 5.67 -10.82
C LEU A 119 -4.80 5.28 -12.21
N THR A 120 -4.84 3.99 -12.55
CA THR A 120 -4.52 3.50 -13.90
C THR A 120 -5.54 4.02 -14.92
N VAL A 121 -6.84 3.97 -14.62
CA VAL A 121 -7.87 4.53 -15.49
C VAL A 121 -7.68 6.04 -15.69
N LEU A 122 -7.43 6.79 -14.61
CA LEU A 122 -7.13 8.23 -14.68
C LEU A 122 -5.86 8.52 -15.48
N TYR A 123 -4.85 7.66 -15.37
CA TYR A 123 -3.60 7.76 -16.14
C TYR A 123 -3.83 7.51 -17.62
N VAL A 124 -4.57 6.47 -18.00
CA VAL A 124 -4.77 6.12 -19.41
C VAL A 124 -5.63 7.17 -20.10
N LYS A 125 -6.78 7.54 -19.51
CA LYS A 125 -7.73 8.51 -20.06
C LYS A 125 -7.16 9.92 -20.24
N ARG A 126 -6.07 10.26 -19.54
CA ARG A 126 -5.40 11.55 -19.74
C ARG A 126 -4.83 11.72 -21.14
N SER A 127 -4.56 10.60 -21.82
CA SER A 127 -3.92 10.58 -23.14
C SER A 127 -4.95 10.90 -24.24
N ASP A 128 -6.23 10.84 -23.89
CA ASP A 128 -7.37 11.12 -24.77
C ASP A 128 -7.86 12.58 -24.65
N THR A 129 -7.23 13.39 -23.80
CA THR A 129 -7.53 14.82 -23.54
C THR A 129 -6.30 15.69 -23.74
#